data_AF-A0A834H7V7-F1
#
_entry.id   AF-A0A834H7V7-F1
#
_cell.length_a   1.000
_cell.length_b   1.000
_cell.length_c   1.000
_cell.angle_alpha   90.00
_cell.angle_beta   90.00
_cell.angle_gamma   90.00
#
_symmetry.space_group_name_H-M   'P 1'
#
loop_
_entity.id
_entity.type
_entity.pdbx_description
1 polymer ?
#
loop_
_entity_poly.entity_id
_entity_poly.type
_entity_poly.pdbx_seq_one_letter_code
_entity_poly.pdbx_strand_id
1 'polypeptide(L)'
;MDKQQQESRSSSNKKVDLGEWVKKHASLYEAATRHPFIESIRNGTVDISSFRRWLGQDYIFVRAFVPFVASVLVKACNETDDSSDMEVTLGGMAALNDELAWFKKEASKWGVTLSAIVPLSANVRYCSFLKSLMSSEVEYTVVLTAFWAIEAVYQDSFAYCLEEDAETPEELKETCYRWGNDDFGDWCCTLEERANRHLQMASEDVRKKAEAVFLHVLELEVEFWDMSCVGI
;
A
#
# COMPACT_ATOMS: atom_id res chain seq x y z
N MET A 1 2.40 -48.60 -19.79
CA MET A 1 1.54 -47.70 -20.57
C MET A 1 0.18 -47.61 -19.88
N ASP A 2 -0.15 -46.67 -19.01
CA ASP A 2 0.57 -45.48 -18.54
C ASP A 2 -0.15 -44.94 -17.27
N LYS A 3 0.11 -45.56 -16.11
CA LYS A 3 -0.24 -44.92 -14.82
C LYS A 3 0.76 -43.83 -14.43
N GLN A 4 1.99 -43.91 -14.95
CA GLN A 4 3.05 -42.93 -14.73
C GLN A 4 2.89 -41.64 -15.56
N GLN A 5 2.16 -41.64 -16.69
CA GLN A 5 1.86 -40.38 -17.40
C GLN A 5 0.72 -39.59 -16.76
N GLN A 6 -0.16 -40.22 -15.97
CA GLN A 6 -1.26 -39.52 -15.32
C GLN A 6 -0.84 -38.85 -13.99
N GLU A 7 0.20 -39.37 -13.33
CA GLU A 7 0.82 -38.75 -12.15
C GLU A 7 1.75 -37.57 -12.51
N SER A 8 2.18 -37.45 -13.77
CA SER A 8 3.03 -36.32 -14.24
C SER A 8 2.27 -35.02 -14.57
N ARG A 9 0.93 -35.05 -14.58
CA ARG A 9 0.07 -33.86 -14.80
C ARG A 9 -0.48 -33.25 -13.50
N SER A 10 -0.07 -33.79 -12.35
CA SER A 10 -0.39 -33.29 -11.01
C SER A 10 0.82 -32.58 -10.37
N SER A 11 1.67 -31.94 -11.17
CA SER A 11 2.67 -31.00 -10.65
C SER A 11 1.93 -29.77 -10.12
N SER A 12 1.68 -29.77 -8.81
CA SER A 12 1.27 -28.64 -7.96
C SER A 12 1.01 -27.33 -8.72
N ASN A 13 -0.25 -27.10 -9.13
CA ASN A 13 -0.69 -25.75 -9.43
C ASN A 13 -0.76 -25.02 -8.08
N LYS A 14 0.40 -24.63 -7.53
CA LYS A 14 0.47 -23.80 -6.34
C LYS A 14 -0.35 -22.55 -6.67
N LYS A 15 -1.42 -22.33 -5.91
CA LYS A 15 -2.22 -21.12 -6.05
C LYS A 15 -1.25 -19.98 -5.74
N VAL A 16 -1.01 -19.12 -6.72
CA VAL A 16 -0.26 -17.90 -6.48
C VAL A 16 -1.22 -16.96 -5.77
N ASP A 17 -0.91 -16.65 -4.52
CA ASP A 17 -1.62 -15.66 -3.71
C ASP A 17 -0.62 -14.72 -3.03
N LEU A 18 -1.10 -13.52 -2.71
CA LEU A 18 -0.33 -12.44 -2.11
C LEU A 18 0.14 -12.80 -0.70
N GLY A 19 -0.67 -13.54 0.07
CA GLY A 19 -0.27 -14.09 1.36
C GLY A 19 0.96 -15.01 1.29
N GLU A 20 1.12 -15.80 0.22
CA GLU A 20 2.34 -16.58 -0.05
C GLU A 20 3.53 -15.65 -0.36
N TRP A 21 3.33 -14.54 -1.07
CA TRP A 21 4.39 -13.56 -1.33
C TRP A 21 4.81 -12.81 -0.07
N VAL A 22 3.88 -12.41 0.79
CA VAL A 22 4.18 -11.84 2.11
C VAL A 22 5.03 -12.81 2.92
N LYS A 23 4.67 -14.10 2.96
CA LYS A 23 5.47 -15.13 3.65
C LYS A 23 6.83 -15.35 3.02
N LYS A 24 6.90 -15.37 1.68
CA LYS A 24 8.14 -15.58 0.92
C LYS A 24 9.13 -14.43 1.12
N HIS A 25 8.63 -13.20 1.21
CA HIS A 25 9.41 -11.96 1.33
C HIS A 25 9.24 -11.30 2.70
N ALA A 26 9.01 -12.11 3.73
CA ALA A 26 8.61 -11.65 5.07
C ALA A 26 9.56 -10.59 5.65
N SER A 27 10.87 -10.73 5.46
CA SER A 27 11.84 -9.75 5.97
C SER A 27 11.68 -8.36 5.35
N LEU A 28 11.36 -8.27 4.06
CA LEU A 28 11.14 -6.98 3.41
C LEU A 28 9.76 -6.41 3.75
N TYR A 29 8.75 -7.27 3.84
CA TYR A 29 7.41 -6.86 4.27
C TYR A 29 7.42 -6.34 5.71
N GLU A 30 8.15 -7.01 6.61
CA GLU A 30 8.36 -6.57 7.98
C GLU A 30 9.11 -5.24 8.03
N ALA A 31 10.16 -5.05 7.21
CA ALA A 31 10.85 -3.77 7.13
C ALA A 31 9.93 -2.61 6.67
N ALA A 32 8.99 -2.89 5.77
CA ALA A 32 8.02 -1.91 5.28
C ALA A 32 6.88 -1.62 6.27
N THR A 33 6.53 -2.56 7.15
CA THR A 33 5.37 -2.44 8.07
C THR A 33 5.74 -2.19 9.53
N ARG A 34 6.95 -2.56 9.94
CA ARG A 34 7.51 -2.37 11.29
C ARG A 34 8.78 -1.53 11.23
N HIS A 35 8.80 -0.54 10.35
CA HIS A 35 9.94 0.34 10.18
C HIS A 35 10.25 1.08 11.49
N PRO A 36 11.52 1.44 11.82
CA PRO A 36 11.86 2.24 12.99
C PRO A 36 11.03 3.53 13.18
N PHE A 37 10.55 4.13 12.09
CA PHE A 37 9.61 5.25 12.15
C PHE A 37 8.28 4.84 12.79
N ILE A 38 7.67 3.74 12.32
CA ILE A 38 6.44 3.17 12.86
C ILE A 38 6.64 2.68 14.29
N GLU A 39 7.74 1.98 14.58
CA GLU A 39 8.08 1.56 15.94
C GLU A 39 8.19 2.76 16.89
N SER A 40 8.77 3.87 16.43
CA SER A 40 8.86 5.09 17.24
C SER A 40 7.49 5.69 17.56
N ILE A 41 6.52 5.60 16.63
CA ILE A 41 5.13 6.01 16.86
C ILE A 41 4.50 5.10 17.91
N ARG A 42 4.58 3.77 17.70
CA ARG A 42 4.02 2.77 18.62
C ARG A 42 4.56 2.94 20.05
N ASN A 43 5.86 3.18 20.18
CA ASN A 43 6.52 3.30 21.48
C ASN A 43 6.42 4.71 22.09
N GLY A 44 5.75 5.66 21.43
CA GLY A 44 5.64 7.04 21.89
C GLY A 44 6.96 7.81 21.97
N THR A 45 7.96 7.37 21.20
CA THR A 45 9.30 7.98 21.14
C THR A 45 9.54 8.77 19.86
N VAL A 46 8.56 8.81 18.95
CA VAL A 46 8.65 9.54 17.69
C VAL A 46 8.97 11.02 17.91
N ASP A 47 10.00 11.49 17.22
CA ASP A 47 10.31 12.91 17.20
C ASP A 47 9.26 13.68 16.38
N ILE A 48 8.70 14.73 16.96
CA ILE A 48 7.63 15.53 16.31
C ILE A 48 8.09 16.13 14.98
N SER A 49 9.37 16.43 14.79
CA SER A 49 9.87 16.90 13.50
C SER A 49 9.85 15.79 12.44
N SER A 50 10.10 14.54 12.83
CA SER A 50 9.93 13.36 11.95
C SER A 50 8.45 13.15 11.59
N PHE A 51 7.54 13.25 12.56
CA PHE A 51 6.11 13.17 12.28
C PHE A 51 5.63 14.29 11.32
N ARG A 52 6.05 15.54 11.55
CA ARG A 52 5.72 16.68 10.66
C ARG A 52 6.31 16.51 9.26
N ARG A 53 7.48 15.90 9.16
CA ARG A 53 8.13 15.59 7.88
C ARG A 53 7.32 14.54 7.11
N TRP A 54 6.99 13.42 7.74
CA TRP A 54 6.09 12.40 7.18
C TRP A 54 4.78 13.05 6.72
N LEU A 55 4.09 13.78 7.58
CA LEU A 55 2.80 14.42 7.28
C LEU A 55 2.85 15.31 6.02
N GLY A 56 3.92 16.08 5.86
CA GLY A 56 4.12 16.94 4.70
C GLY A 56 4.45 16.17 3.41
N GLN A 57 5.31 15.14 3.51
CA GLN A 57 5.67 14.32 2.36
C GLN A 57 4.50 13.44 1.91
N ASP A 58 3.77 12.86 2.85
CA ASP A 58 2.66 11.95 2.57
C ASP A 58 1.46 12.67 1.96
N TYR A 59 1.25 13.94 2.33
CA TYR A 59 0.30 14.77 1.59
C TYR A 59 0.65 14.93 0.11
N ILE A 60 1.93 14.98 -0.27
CA ILE A 60 2.34 15.02 -1.68
C ILE A 60 2.10 13.66 -2.33
N PHE A 61 2.43 12.57 -1.63
CA PHE A 61 2.22 11.20 -2.09
C PHE A 61 0.73 10.93 -2.36
N VAL A 62 -0.17 11.19 -1.41
CA VAL A 62 -1.62 10.98 -1.57
C VAL A 62 -2.17 11.77 -2.77
N ARG A 63 -1.66 12.98 -3.03
CA ARG A 63 -2.04 13.75 -4.23
C ARG A 63 -1.60 13.10 -5.55
N ALA A 64 -0.49 12.36 -5.55
CA ALA A 64 -0.06 11.55 -6.68
C ALA A 64 -0.77 10.18 -6.73
N PHE A 65 -1.20 9.67 -5.58
CA PHE A 65 -1.94 8.41 -5.45
C PHE A 65 -3.37 8.53 -6.00
N VAL A 66 -4.06 9.66 -5.80
CA VAL A 66 -5.40 9.92 -6.36
C VAL A 66 -5.51 9.63 -7.87
N PRO A 67 -4.68 10.20 -8.77
CA PRO A 67 -4.77 9.87 -10.19
C PRO A 67 -4.33 8.44 -10.51
N PHE A 68 -3.47 7.82 -9.70
CA PHE A 68 -3.16 6.39 -9.83
C PHE A 68 -4.39 5.53 -9.55
N VAL A 69 -5.07 5.70 -8.41
CA VAL A 69 -6.30 4.97 -8.08
C VAL A 69 -7.41 5.24 -9.11
N ALA A 70 -7.53 6.47 -9.60
CA ALA A 70 -8.46 6.78 -10.70
C ALA A 70 -8.13 5.99 -11.98
N SER A 71 -6.86 5.77 -12.30
CA SER A 71 -6.46 4.94 -13.44
C SER A 71 -6.78 3.45 -13.22
N VAL A 72 -6.61 2.95 -11.99
CA VAL A 72 -7.00 1.59 -11.60
C VAL A 72 -8.51 1.42 -11.75
N LEU A 73 -9.31 2.42 -11.34
CA LEU A 73 -10.76 2.41 -11.53
C LEU A 73 -11.14 2.35 -13.01
N VAL A 74 -10.48 3.14 -13.87
CA VAL A 74 -10.71 3.09 -15.32
C VAL A 74 -10.37 1.71 -15.89
N LYS A 75 -9.30 1.07 -15.42
CA LYS A 75 -8.95 -0.31 -15.82
C LYS A 75 -9.98 -1.31 -15.31
N ALA A 76 -10.43 -1.18 -14.06
CA ALA A 76 -11.50 -2.00 -13.48
C ALA A 76 -12.82 -1.88 -14.28
N CYS A 77 -13.13 -0.72 -14.87
CA CYS A 77 -14.31 -0.57 -15.72
C CYS A 77 -14.18 -1.23 -17.10
N ASN A 78 -12.96 -1.39 -17.62
CA ASN A 78 -12.71 -1.74 -19.03
C ASN A 78 -12.10 -3.12 -19.24
N GLU A 79 -11.35 -3.64 -18.26
CA GLU A 79 -10.49 -4.83 -18.40
C GLU A 79 -10.99 -6.04 -17.57
N THR A 80 -12.07 -5.89 -16.81
CA THR A 80 -12.69 -6.97 -16.03
C THR A 80 -14.20 -7.04 -16.27
N ASP A 81 -14.72 -8.28 -16.35
CA ASP A 81 -16.15 -8.54 -16.45
C ASP A 81 -16.83 -8.56 -15.06
N ASP A 82 -16.05 -8.49 -13.97
CA ASP A 82 -16.58 -8.46 -12.60
C ASP A 82 -16.84 -7.01 -12.17
N SER A 83 -18.12 -6.61 -12.20
CA SER A 83 -18.54 -5.26 -11.84
C SER A 83 -18.20 -4.86 -10.40
N SER A 84 -17.95 -5.82 -9.51
CA SER A 84 -17.62 -5.51 -8.11
C SER A 84 -16.19 -4.99 -7.93
N ASP A 85 -15.28 -5.21 -8.87
CA ASP A 85 -13.93 -4.62 -8.84
C ASP A 85 -13.99 -3.08 -8.95
N MET A 86 -14.92 -2.59 -9.77
CA MET A 86 -15.21 -1.15 -9.89
C MET A 86 -15.69 -0.57 -8.56
N GLU A 87 -16.63 -1.24 -7.90
CA GLU A 87 -17.23 -0.77 -6.65
C GLU A 87 -16.20 -0.69 -5.51
N VAL A 88 -15.35 -1.72 -5.38
CA VAL A 88 -14.27 -1.76 -4.38
C VAL A 88 -13.27 -0.62 -4.61
N THR A 89 -12.84 -0.43 -5.87
CA THR A 89 -11.88 0.63 -6.23
C THR A 89 -12.48 2.03 -6.06
N LEU A 90 -13.76 2.20 -6.41
CA LEU A 90 -14.49 3.46 -6.22
C LEU A 90 -14.63 3.81 -4.74
N GLY A 91 -14.86 2.83 -3.87
CA GLY A 91 -14.89 3.00 -2.42
C GLY A 91 -13.57 3.59 -1.88
N GLY A 92 -12.44 3.01 -2.28
CA GLY A 92 -11.12 3.54 -1.93
C GLY A 92 -10.91 4.97 -2.44
N MET A 93 -11.26 5.24 -3.70
CA MET A 93 -11.15 6.58 -4.28
C MET A 93 -12.01 7.63 -3.55
N ALA A 94 -13.20 7.26 -3.07
CA ALA A 94 -14.05 8.14 -2.28
C ALA A 94 -13.39 8.49 -0.93
N ALA A 95 -12.77 7.51 -0.27
CA ALA A 95 -12.05 7.71 0.99
C ALA A 95 -10.87 8.70 0.84
N LEU A 96 -10.20 8.74 -0.32
CA LEU A 96 -9.10 9.68 -0.58
C LEU A 96 -9.53 11.16 -0.49
N ASN A 97 -10.80 11.49 -0.74
CA ASN A 97 -11.28 12.86 -0.58
C ASN A 97 -11.26 13.29 0.90
N ASP A 98 -11.77 12.41 1.77
CA ASP A 98 -11.74 12.63 3.22
C ASP A 98 -10.30 12.55 3.74
N GLU A 99 -9.46 11.75 3.07
CA GLU A 99 -8.02 11.69 3.31
C GLU A 99 -7.35 13.05 3.17
N LEU A 100 -7.50 13.66 2.00
CA LEU A 100 -6.95 14.98 1.69
C LEU A 100 -7.50 16.09 2.61
N ALA A 101 -8.75 15.99 3.06
CA ALA A 101 -9.35 16.95 3.99
C ALA A 101 -8.68 16.88 5.37
N TRP A 102 -8.46 15.68 5.89
CA TRP A 102 -7.77 15.45 7.15
C TRP A 102 -6.30 15.86 7.09
N PHE A 103 -5.57 15.61 6.00
CA PHE A 103 -4.17 16.06 5.90
C PHE A 103 -4.07 17.59 6.04
N LYS A 104 -5.02 18.34 5.47
CA LYS A 104 -5.08 19.81 5.63
C LYS A 104 -5.38 20.22 7.08
N LYS A 105 -6.28 19.49 7.77
CA LYS A 105 -6.60 19.71 9.19
C LYS A 105 -5.38 19.44 10.06
N GLU A 106 -4.74 18.28 9.92
CA GLU A 106 -3.57 17.91 10.71
C GLU A 106 -2.38 18.83 10.41
N ALA A 107 -2.15 19.21 9.16
CA ALA A 107 -1.10 20.15 8.83
C ALA A 107 -1.28 21.50 9.55
N SER A 108 -2.53 21.99 9.67
CA SER A 108 -2.84 23.18 10.47
C SER A 108 -2.54 22.96 11.96
N LYS A 109 -3.01 21.86 12.55
CA LYS A 109 -2.79 21.49 13.95
C LYS A 109 -1.30 21.41 14.30
N TRP A 110 -0.49 20.83 13.42
CA TRP A 110 0.95 20.63 13.61
C TRP A 110 1.82 21.76 13.05
N GLY A 111 1.23 22.85 12.56
CA GLY A 111 1.95 24.00 12.01
C GLY A 111 2.79 23.67 10.77
N VAL A 112 2.36 22.71 9.95
CA VAL A 112 2.99 22.33 8.68
C VAL A 112 2.36 23.14 7.55
N THR A 113 3.18 23.88 6.80
CA THR A 113 2.70 24.62 5.61
C THR A 113 2.83 23.73 4.38
N LEU A 114 1.76 23.03 4.01
CA LEU A 114 1.74 22.04 2.92
C LEU A 114 2.22 22.59 1.56
N SER A 115 1.93 23.85 1.26
CA SER A 115 2.36 24.49 0.01
C SER A 115 3.87 24.81 -0.06
N ALA A 116 4.56 24.78 1.08
CA ALA A 116 5.99 25.06 1.17
C ALA A 116 6.84 23.76 1.23
N ILE A 117 6.20 22.58 1.27
CA ILE A 117 6.91 21.30 1.32
C ILE A 117 7.56 21.02 -0.03
N VAL A 118 8.87 20.78 0.01
CA VAL A 118 9.63 20.30 -1.15
C VAL A 118 9.65 18.77 -1.10
N PRO A 119 9.24 18.07 -2.16
CA PRO A 119 9.26 16.61 -2.18
C PRO A 119 10.70 16.11 -2.12
N LEU A 120 10.97 15.13 -1.26
CA LEU A 120 12.26 14.47 -1.14
C LEU A 120 12.45 13.41 -2.23
N SER A 121 13.69 12.96 -2.42
CA SER A 121 14.04 12.02 -3.50
C SER A 121 13.25 10.71 -3.46
N ALA A 122 13.04 10.12 -2.29
CA ALA A 122 12.23 8.92 -2.13
C ALA A 122 10.77 9.17 -2.57
N ASN A 123 10.16 10.27 -2.12
CA ASN A 123 8.82 10.67 -2.54
C ASN A 123 8.71 10.90 -4.07
N VAL A 124 9.69 11.60 -4.66
CA VAL A 124 9.73 11.81 -6.12
C VAL A 124 9.81 10.50 -6.88
N ARG A 125 10.64 9.55 -6.42
CA ARG A 125 10.74 8.21 -7.01
C ARG A 125 9.42 7.46 -6.92
N TYR A 126 8.79 7.46 -5.74
CA TYR A 126 7.51 6.78 -5.54
C TYR A 126 6.40 7.37 -6.42
N CYS A 127 6.25 8.70 -6.43
CA CYS A 127 5.29 9.38 -7.31
C CYS A 127 5.56 9.09 -8.81
N SER A 128 6.82 8.99 -9.21
CA SER A 128 7.20 8.64 -10.59
C SER A 128 6.86 7.19 -10.93
N PHE A 129 7.03 6.27 -9.98
CA PHE A 129 6.63 4.88 -10.10
C PHE A 129 5.11 4.74 -10.27
N LEU A 130 4.31 5.40 -9.40
CA LEU A 130 2.85 5.43 -9.55
C LEU A 130 2.43 5.92 -10.94
N LYS A 131 3.07 6.99 -11.44
CA LYS A 131 2.83 7.50 -12.79
C LYS A 131 3.16 6.49 -13.89
N SER A 132 4.21 5.68 -13.71
CA SER A 132 4.58 4.63 -14.68
C SER A 132 3.53 3.51 -14.75
N LEU A 133 2.93 3.15 -13.60
CA LEU A 133 1.88 2.14 -13.50
C LEU A 133 0.57 2.58 -14.17
N MET A 134 0.34 3.88 -14.35
CA MET A 134 -0.84 4.41 -15.03
C MET A 134 -0.83 4.20 -16.55
N SER A 135 0.26 3.69 -17.13
CA SER A 135 0.32 3.38 -18.56
C SER A 135 -0.71 2.33 -18.95
N SER A 136 -1.35 2.51 -20.11
CA SER A 136 -2.29 1.53 -20.67
C SER A 136 -1.63 0.19 -20.99
N GLU A 137 -0.29 0.18 -21.14
CA GLU A 137 0.50 -1.03 -21.42
C GLU A 137 0.71 -1.92 -20.19
N VAL A 138 0.45 -1.41 -18.98
CA VAL A 138 0.57 -2.20 -17.74
C VAL A 138 -0.72 -2.97 -17.50
N GLU A 139 -0.60 -4.26 -17.26
CA GLU A 139 -1.73 -5.16 -17.08
C GLU A 139 -2.51 -4.85 -15.79
N TYR A 140 -3.84 -4.95 -15.82
CA TYR A 140 -4.69 -4.67 -14.65
C TYR A 140 -4.27 -5.44 -13.39
N THR A 141 -3.90 -6.72 -13.52
CA THR A 141 -3.41 -7.54 -12.40
C THR A 141 -2.20 -6.91 -11.72
N VAL A 142 -1.26 -6.34 -12.48
CA VAL A 142 -0.02 -5.74 -11.95
C VAL A 142 -0.33 -4.46 -11.17
N VAL A 143 -1.18 -3.59 -11.71
CA VAL A 143 -1.56 -2.35 -11.01
C VAL A 143 -2.42 -2.63 -9.78
N LEU A 144 -3.27 -3.66 -9.81
CA LEU A 144 -4.10 -4.06 -8.68
C LEU A 144 -3.24 -4.66 -7.56
N THR A 145 -2.20 -5.43 -7.89
CA THR A 145 -1.19 -5.88 -6.92
C THR A 145 -0.47 -4.69 -6.27
N ALA A 146 -0.05 -3.69 -7.04
CA ALA A 146 0.56 -2.48 -6.48
C ALA A 146 -0.39 -1.76 -5.53
N PHE A 147 -1.64 -1.57 -5.97
CA PHE A 147 -2.65 -0.87 -5.19
C PHE A 147 -2.89 -1.55 -3.84
N TRP A 148 -3.10 -2.87 -3.85
CA TRP A 148 -3.22 -3.63 -2.60
C TRP A 148 -1.98 -3.51 -1.71
N ALA A 149 -0.77 -3.64 -2.27
CA ALA A 149 0.45 -3.63 -1.48
C ALA A 149 0.67 -2.29 -0.74
N ILE A 150 0.34 -1.17 -1.40
CA ILE A 150 0.43 0.18 -0.81
C ILE A 150 -0.52 0.29 0.39
N GLU A 151 -1.79 -0.08 0.20
CA GLU A 151 -2.82 0.04 1.23
C GLU A 151 -2.57 -0.93 2.40
N ALA A 152 -2.15 -2.16 2.10
CA ALA A 152 -1.83 -3.18 3.11
C ALA A 152 -0.64 -2.77 3.99
N VAL A 153 0.40 -2.15 3.43
CA VAL A 153 1.54 -1.66 4.22
C VAL A 153 1.08 -0.61 5.23
N TYR A 154 0.26 0.35 4.80
CA TYR A 154 -0.29 1.37 5.72
C TYR A 154 -1.20 0.74 6.77
N GLN A 155 -2.06 -0.20 6.37
CA GLN A 155 -2.97 -0.88 7.29
C GLN A 155 -2.20 -1.63 8.38
N ASP A 156 -1.26 -2.49 8.00
CA ASP A 156 -0.48 -3.27 8.96
C ASP A 156 0.40 -2.39 9.85
N SER A 157 0.98 -1.31 9.29
CA SER A 157 1.81 -0.35 10.05
C SER A 157 1.03 0.36 11.15
N PHE A 158 -0.17 0.86 10.83
CA PHE A 158 -0.95 1.65 11.78
C PHE A 158 -1.83 0.79 12.68
N ALA A 159 -2.25 -0.41 12.25
CA ALA A 159 -2.85 -1.40 13.14
C ALA A 159 -1.85 -1.85 14.20
N TYR A 160 -0.57 -2.04 13.82
CA TYR A 160 0.51 -2.27 14.77
C TYR A 160 0.62 -1.12 15.78
N CYS A 161 0.42 0.14 15.41
CA CYS A 161 0.40 1.25 16.38
C CYS A 161 -0.83 1.26 17.32
N LEU A 162 -1.79 0.35 17.17
CA LEU A 162 -3.03 0.30 17.96
C LEU A 162 -3.21 -0.99 18.77
N GLU A 163 -2.25 -1.91 18.74
CA GLU A 163 -2.29 -3.13 19.57
C GLU A 163 -2.34 -2.78 21.08
N GLU A 164 -2.83 -3.72 21.90
CA GLU A 164 -3.10 -3.48 23.33
C GLU A 164 -1.86 -3.01 24.14
N ASP A 165 -0.67 -3.44 23.76
CA ASP A 165 0.60 -3.10 24.39
C ASP A 165 1.31 -1.89 23.74
N ALA A 166 0.68 -1.23 22.76
CA ALA A 166 1.22 0.00 22.16
C ALA A 166 1.16 1.19 23.14
N GLU A 167 2.23 1.97 23.19
CA GLU A 167 2.35 3.20 23.97
C GLU A 167 2.13 4.46 23.10
N THR A 168 1.34 4.33 22.03
CA THR A 168 1.10 5.39 21.04
C THR A 168 0.56 6.65 21.72
N PRO A 169 1.18 7.83 21.49
CA PRO A 169 0.76 9.08 22.11
C PRO A 169 -0.68 9.44 21.76
N GLU A 170 -1.44 9.95 22.72
CA GLU A 170 -2.86 10.25 22.55
C GLU A 170 -3.12 11.19 21.35
N GLU A 171 -2.24 12.18 21.15
CA GLU A 171 -2.29 13.12 20.02
C GLU A 171 -2.09 12.51 18.63
N LEU A 172 -1.53 11.29 18.56
CA LEU A 172 -1.27 10.53 17.34
C LEU A 172 -2.25 9.36 17.14
N LYS A 173 -3.09 9.02 18.13
CA LYS A 173 -4.08 7.94 17.99
C LYS A 173 -5.10 8.19 16.89
N GLU A 174 -5.55 9.43 16.68
CA GLU A 174 -6.43 9.77 15.54
C GLU A 174 -5.75 9.44 14.20
N THR A 175 -4.43 9.65 14.11
CA THR A 175 -3.64 9.32 12.91
C THR A 175 -3.58 7.81 12.72
N CYS A 176 -3.24 7.07 13.77
CA CYS A 176 -3.14 5.62 13.68
C CYS A 176 -4.50 4.98 13.38
N TYR A 177 -5.58 5.48 14.00
CA TYR A 177 -6.93 4.96 13.77
C TYR A 177 -7.40 5.13 12.33
N ARG A 178 -6.88 6.09 11.56
CA ARG A 178 -7.30 6.27 10.17
C ARG A 178 -7.01 5.05 9.31
N TRP A 179 -5.82 4.47 9.42
CA TRP A 179 -5.40 3.32 8.62
C TRP A 179 -5.34 2.03 9.44
N GLY A 180 -5.34 2.10 10.77
CA GLY A 180 -5.28 0.92 11.64
C GLY A 180 -6.62 0.38 12.13
N ASN A 181 -7.75 0.97 11.71
CA ASN A 181 -9.08 0.49 12.10
C ASN A 181 -9.53 -0.74 11.31
N ASP A 182 -10.46 -1.51 11.88
CA ASP A 182 -11.01 -2.72 11.29
C ASP A 182 -11.71 -2.50 9.95
N ASP A 183 -12.44 -1.39 9.77
CA ASP A 183 -13.15 -1.11 8.51
C ASP A 183 -12.18 -0.96 7.32
N PHE A 184 -11.03 -0.32 7.53
CA PHE A 184 -9.97 -0.22 6.53
C PHE A 184 -9.26 -1.56 6.32
N GLY A 185 -9.06 -2.34 7.39
CA GLY A 185 -8.57 -3.72 7.33
C GLY A 185 -9.43 -4.63 6.48
N ASP A 186 -10.74 -4.62 6.70
CA ASP A 186 -11.72 -5.41 5.94
C ASP A 186 -11.74 -5.00 4.46
N TRP A 187 -11.60 -3.70 4.17
CA TRP A 187 -11.48 -3.23 2.79
C TRP A 187 -10.17 -3.68 2.13
N CYS A 188 -9.03 -3.65 2.84
CA CYS A 188 -7.76 -4.17 2.36
C CYS A 188 -7.83 -5.68 2.08
N CYS A 189 -8.50 -6.45 2.95
CA CYS A 189 -8.76 -7.88 2.73
C CYS A 189 -9.59 -8.10 1.45
N THR A 190 -10.65 -7.31 1.27
CA THR A 190 -11.47 -7.35 0.05
C THR A 190 -10.63 -7.07 -1.19
N LEU A 191 -9.75 -6.07 -1.14
CA LEU A 191 -8.84 -5.72 -2.22
C LEU A 191 -7.83 -6.85 -2.51
N GLU A 192 -7.32 -7.51 -1.47
CA GLU A 192 -6.44 -8.68 -1.58
C GLU A 192 -7.12 -9.82 -2.33
N GLU A 193 -8.36 -10.16 -1.96
CA GLU A 193 -9.13 -11.22 -2.58
C GLU A 193 -9.30 -10.99 -4.10
N ARG A 194 -9.52 -9.73 -4.51
CA ARG A 194 -9.60 -9.35 -5.92
C ARG A 194 -8.28 -9.52 -6.63
N ALA A 195 -7.20 -8.99 -6.05
CA ALA A 195 -5.85 -9.14 -6.61
C ALA A 195 -5.47 -10.63 -6.76
N ASN A 196 -5.75 -11.46 -5.75
CA ASN A 196 -5.53 -12.90 -5.76
C ASN A 196 -6.32 -13.61 -6.87
N ARG A 197 -7.59 -13.24 -7.08
CA ARG A 197 -8.39 -13.80 -8.19
C ARG A 197 -7.77 -13.48 -9.54
N HIS A 198 -7.34 -12.24 -9.77
CA HIS A 198 -6.68 -11.84 -11.01
C HIS A 198 -5.33 -12.54 -11.20
N LEU A 199 -4.54 -12.69 -10.14
CA LEU A 199 -3.27 -13.43 -10.17
C LEU A 199 -3.48 -14.90 -10.57
N GLN A 200 -4.52 -15.55 -10.06
CA GLN A 200 -4.84 -16.94 -10.42
C GLN A 200 -5.19 -17.11 -11.91
N MET A 201 -5.75 -16.09 -12.55
CA MET A 201 -6.09 -16.10 -13.98
C MET A 201 -4.96 -15.60 -14.88
N ALA A 202 -4.01 -14.84 -14.31
CA ALA A 202 -2.89 -14.25 -15.04
C ALA A 202 -1.89 -15.29 -15.58
N SER A 203 -1.23 -14.93 -16.68
CA SER A 203 -0.12 -15.69 -17.24
C SER A 203 1.10 -15.66 -16.31
N GLU A 204 2.04 -16.59 -16.50
CA GLU A 204 3.28 -16.62 -15.71
C GLU A 204 4.10 -15.32 -15.84
N ASP A 205 4.12 -14.70 -17.03
CA ASP A 205 4.80 -13.44 -17.28
C ASP A 205 4.18 -12.30 -16.46
N VAL A 206 2.84 -12.18 -16.47
CA VAL A 206 2.12 -11.17 -15.69
C VAL A 206 2.31 -11.38 -14.19
N ARG A 207 2.31 -12.64 -13.71
CA ARG A 207 2.59 -12.95 -12.30
C ARG A 207 4.00 -12.54 -11.89
N LYS A 208 5.01 -12.73 -12.74
CA LYS A 208 6.39 -12.28 -12.47
C LYS A 208 6.48 -10.75 -12.41
N LYS A 209 5.80 -10.04 -13.32
CA LYS A 209 5.71 -8.57 -13.27
C LYS A 209 5.03 -8.09 -11.99
N ALA A 210 3.91 -8.72 -11.63
CA ALA A 210 3.18 -8.38 -10.41
C ALA A 210 4.02 -8.62 -9.14
N GLU A 211 4.74 -9.74 -9.06
CA GLU A 211 5.65 -10.00 -7.92
C GLU A 211 6.79 -8.98 -7.86
N ALA A 212 7.37 -8.61 -9.01
CA ALA A 212 8.41 -7.59 -9.07
C ALA A 212 7.88 -6.21 -8.61
N VAL A 213 6.65 -5.87 -8.99
CA VAL A 213 5.97 -4.64 -8.56
C VAL A 213 5.64 -4.66 -7.07
N PHE A 214 5.17 -5.79 -6.54
CA PHE A 214 4.97 -5.97 -5.10
C PHE A 214 6.26 -5.70 -4.32
N LEU A 215 7.37 -6.34 -4.71
CA LEU A 215 8.67 -6.11 -4.08
C LEU A 215 9.11 -4.65 -4.16
N HIS A 216 8.92 -4.03 -5.33
CA HIS A 216 9.31 -2.63 -5.53
C HIS A 216 8.48 -1.65 -4.68
N VAL A 217 7.19 -1.94 -4.48
CA VAL A 217 6.36 -1.17 -3.52
C VAL A 217 6.96 -1.25 -2.12
N LEU A 218 7.29 -2.46 -1.63
CA LEU A 218 7.88 -2.60 -0.30
C LEU A 218 9.22 -1.87 -0.15
N GLU A 219 10.07 -1.89 -1.18
CA GLU A 219 11.31 -1.11 -1.21
C GLU A 219 11.04 0.40 -1.11
N LEU A 220 10.07 0.90 -1.88
CA LEU A 220 9.69 2.30 -1.87
C LEU A 220 9.07 2.74 -0.54
N GLU A 221 8.29 1.86 0.12
CA GLU A 221 7.74 2.10 1.45
C GLU A 221 8.86 2.23 2.49
N VAL A 222 9.82 1.32 2.52
CA VAL A 222 11.01 1.43 3.40
C VAL A 222 11.73 2.76 3.18
N GLU A 223 12.00 3.13 1.93
CA GLU A 223 12.65 4.40 1.62
C GLU A 223 11.81 5.62 2.01
N PHE A 224 10.47 5.49 1.96
CA PHE A 224 9.54 6.53 2.37
C PHE A 224 9.57 6.74 3.90
N TRP A 225 9.62 5.64 4.65
CA TRP A 225 9.80 5.70 6.10
C TRP A 225 11.18 6.22 6.50
N ASP A 226 12.24 5.80 5.80
CA ASP A 226 13.62 6.31 6.00
C ASP A 226 13.68 7.83 5.86
N MET A 227 13.09 8.40 4.79
CA MET A 227 13.12 9.84 4.58
C MET A 227 12.27 10.63 5.59
N SER A 228 11.40 9.95 6.33
CA SER A 228 10.52 10.53 7.36
C SER A 228 11.27 10.73 8.67
N CYS A 229 12.26 9.90 8.97
CA CYS A 229 13.14 10.04 10.13
C CYS A 229 14.07 11.27 9.97
N VAL A 230 14.12 12.13 10.99
CA VAL A 230 15.08 13.24 11.07
C VAL A 230 16.24 12.84 11.98
N GLY A 231 17.45 12.74 11.41
CA GLY A 231 18.69 12.65 12.20
C GLY A 231 19.20 11.25 12.54
N ILE A 232 19.20 10.33 11.56
CA ILE A 232 19.96 9.08 11.63
C ILE A 232 21.41 9.33 11.20
#